data_AF-A0A536IGE2-F1
#
_entry.id   AF-A0A536IGE2-F1
#
_cell.length_a   1.000
_cell.length_b   1.000
_cell.length_c   1.000
_cell.angle_alpha   90.00
_cell.angle_beta   90.00
_cell.angle_gamma   90.00
#
_symmetry.space_group_name_H-M   'P 1'
#
loop_
_entity.id
_entity.type
_entity.pdbx_description
1 polymer ?
#
loop_
_entity_poly.entity_id
_entity_poly.type
_entity_poly.pdbx_seq_one_letter_code
_entity_poly.pdbx_strand_id
1 'polypeptide(L)'
;DPFAGDVSSGPIEGVPSVQECRTGADANRRTDCRIVGFVDSIQKYWGAEFDRRGDTYLPAHTVIYTGAVDAGCGIASAAEGPFYCPSDGKVYLDLSFFDELRTRFGARGGAFAEGYVVAHEYGH
;
A
#
# COMPACT_ATOMS: atom_id res chain seq x y z
N ASP A 1 -5.39 -17.00 8.28
CA ASP A 1 -5.10 -16.43 6.96
C ASP A 1 -5.15 -14.92 7.14
N PRO A 2 -4.05 -14.18 6.90
CA PRO A 2 -4.03 -12.72 7.04
C PRO A 2 -5.07 -12.00 6.17
N PHE A 3 -5.73 -12.72 5.25
CA PHE A 3 -6.75 -12.20 4.35
C PHE A 3 -8.20 -12.66 4.66
N ALA A 4 -8.48 -13.23 5.84
CA ALA A 4 -9.80 -13.77 6.20
C ALA A 4 -10.85 -12.74 6.68
N GLY A 5 -10.71 -11.47 6.31
CA GLY A 5 -11.64 -10.40 6.72
C GLY A 5 -11.96 -9.44 5.58
N ASP A 6 -13.08 -8.73 5.73
CA ASP A 6 -13.46 -7.62 4.85
C ASP A 6 -12.30 -6.60 4.83
N VAL A 7 -11.82 -6.25 3.63
CA VAL A 7 -10.78 -5.25 3.44
C VAL A 7 -11.41 -3.89 3.75
N SER A 8 -11.17 -3.39 4.95
CA SER A 8 -11.67 -2.08 5.41
C SER A 8 -10.46 -1.29 5.89
N SER A 9 -9.60 -0.95 4.94
CA SER A 9 -8.52 0.01 5.11
C SER A 9 -9.09 1.44 5.09
N GLY A 10 -8.35 2.40 5.64
CA GLY A 10 -8.65 3.83 5.48
C GLY A 10 -8.76 4.24 3.99
N PRO A 11 -9.10 5.50 3.68
CA PRO A 11 -9.42 5.91 2.31
C PRO A 11 -8.25 5.60 1.36
N ILE A 12 -8.44 4.59 0.51
CA ILE A 12 -7.59 4.32 -0.65
C ILE A 12 -8.20 5.08 -1.83
N GLU A 13 -7.41 5.96 -2.42
CA GLU A 13 -7.81 6.82 -3.53
C GLU A 13 -7.06 6.46 -4.83
N GLY A 14 -7.61 6.87 -5.97
CA GLY A 14 -6.84 6.96 -7.22
C GLY A 14 -6.96 5.79 -8.20
N VAL A 15 -7.60 4.66 -7.85
CA VAL A 15 -7.83 3.55 -8.81
C VAL A 15 -9.21 2.92 -8.64
N PRO A 16 -10.11 2.95 -9.65
CA PRO A 16 -11.42 2.28 -9.59
C PRO A 16 -11.35 0.74 -9.45
N SER A 17 -10.30 0.11 -9.99
CA SER A 17 -10.18 -1.35 -9.96
C SER A 17 -10.07 -1.94 -8.55
N VAL A 18 -9.72 -1.14 -7.53
CA VAL A 18 -9.59 -1.61 -6.15
C VAL A 18 -10.94 -1.89 -5.47
N GLN A 19 -12.03 -1.37 -6.01
CA GLN A 19 -13.38 -1.65 -5.48
C GLN A 19 -13.81 -3.12 -5.73
N GLU A 20 -13.09 -3.83 -6.59
CA GLU A 20 -13.27 -5.25 -6.86
C GLU A 20 -12.45 -6.15 -5.92
N CYS A 21 -11.54 -5.57 -5.12
CA CYS A 21 -10.64 -6.30 -4.23
C CYS A 21 -11.33 -6.62 -2.90
N ARG A 22 -12.19 -7.64 -2.91
CA ARG A 22 -13.08 -7.95 -1.77
C ARG A 22 -12.57 -9.09 -0.89
N THR A 23 -11.78 -9.99 -1.44
CA THR A 23 -11.38 -11.23 -0.75
C THR A 23 -9.88 -11.48 -0.85
N GLY A 24 -9.36 -12.32 0.05
CA GLY A 24 -8.00 -12.85 -0.09
C GLY A 24 -7.75 -13.62 -1.38
N ALA A 25 -8.79 -14.21 -1.99
CA ALA A 25 -8.66 -14.86 -3.29
C ALA A 25 -8.38 -13.85 -4.42
N ASP A 26 -8.92 -12.63 -4.32
CA ASP A 26 -8.65 -11.55 -5.27
C ASP A 26 -7.20 -11.06 -5.11
N ALA A 27 -6.74 -10.88 -3.87
CA ALA A 27 -5.35 -10.54 -3.54
C ALA A 27 -4.34 -11.60 -4.05
N ASN A 28 -4.70 -12.87 -4.00
CA ASN A 28 -3.85 -13.95 -4.54
C ASN A 28 -3.74 -13.94 -6.07
N ARG A 29 -4.70 -13.33 -6.78
CA ARG A 29 -4.77 -13.36 -8.25
C ARG A 29 -4.31 -12.06 -8.90
N ARG A 30 -4.52 -10.91 -8.26
CA ARG A 30 -4.22 -9.59 -8.82
C ARG A 30 -3.30 -8.80 -7.90
N THR A 31 -2.29 -8.17 -8.48
CA THR A 31 -1.31 -7.37 -7.74
C THR A 31 -1.98 -6.17 -7.07
N ASP A 32 -2.87 -5.46 -7.74
CA ASP A 32 -3.59 -4.32 -7.13
C ASP A 32 -4.38 -4.73 -5.87
N CYS A 33 -5.12 -5.84 -5.93
CA CYS A 33 -5.81 -6.39 -4.76
C CYS A 33 -4.86 -6.88 -3.67
N ARG A 34 -3.67 -7.34 -4.04
CA ARG A 34 -2.64 -7.74 -3.08
C ARG A 34 -2.07 -6.54 -2.33
N ILE A 35 -1.79 -5.45 -3.02
CA ILE A 35 -1.36 -4.19 -2.41
C ILE A 35 -2.43 -3.66 -1.46
N VAL A 36 -3.71 -3.66 -1.88
CA VAL A 36 -4.84 -3.31 -1.01
C VAL A 36 -4.89 -4.20 0.24
N GLY A 37 -4.70 -5.51 0.08
CA GLY A 37 -4.62 -6.44 1.21
C GLY A 37 -3.44 -6.17 2.15
N PHE A 38 -2.29 -5.77 1.63
CA PHE A 38 -1.14 -5.36 2.45
C PHE A 38 -1.43 -4.08 3.23
N VAL A 39 -2.00 -3.06 2.57
CA VAL A 39 -2.41 -1.80 3.21
C VAL A 39 -3.34 -2.10 4.40
N ASP A 40 -4.39 -2.90 4.20
CA ASP A 40 -5.31 -3.30 5.26
C ASP A 40 -4.61 -4.05 6.39
N SER A 41 -3.75 -5.02 6.07
CA SER A 41 -3.00 -5.80 7.06
C SER A 41 -2.05 -4.95 7.90
N ILE A 42 -1.31 -4.02 7.27
CA ILE A 42 -0.34 -3.14 7.94
C ILE A 42 -1.06 -2.14 8.84
N GLN A 43 -2.12 -1.52 8.35
CA GLN A 43 -2.95 -0.59 9.10
C GLN A 43 -3.55 -1.25 10.35
N LYS A 44 -4.06 -2.48 10.23
CA LYS A 44 -4.59 -3.27 11.36
C LYS A 44 -3.49 -3.63 12.36
N TYR A 45 -2.31 -4.01 11.88
CA TYR A 45 -1.16 -4.29 12.75
C TYR A 45 -0.79 -3.08 13.61
N TRP A 46 -0.62 -1.91 12.99
CA TRP A 46 -0.27 -0.70 13.72
C TRP A 46 -1.36 -0.21 14.66
N GLY A 47 -2.63 -0.33 14.27
CA GLY A 47 -3.77 -0.07 15.17
C GLY A 47 -3.67 -0.91 16.45
N ALA A 48 -3.56 -2.24 16.30
CA ALA A 48 -3.45 -3.14 17.44
C ALA A 48 -2.18 -2.90 18.28
N GLU A 49 -1.06 -2.57 17.65
CA GLU A 49 0.20 -2.35 18.36
C GLU A 49 0.21 -1.03 19.15
N PHE A 50 -0.38 0.04 18.63
CA PHE A 50 -0.55 1.31 19.37
C PHE A 50 -1.54 1.13 20.53
N ASP A 51 -2.67 0.46 20.29
CA ASP A 51 -3.64 0.14 21.34
C ASP A 51 -2.98 -0.62 22.50
N ARG A 52 -2.12 -1.60 22.19
CA ARG A 52 -1.36 -2.38 23.19
C ARG A 52 -0.39 -1.51 24.00
N ARG A 53 0.09 -0.41 23.43
CA ARG A 53 1.01 0.54 24.07
C ARG A 53 0.29 1.68 24.79
N GLY A 54 -1.05 1.72 24.73
CA GLY A 54 -1.85 2.80 25.31
C GLY A 54 -1.77 4.11 24.50
N ASP A 55 -1.49 4.00 23.20
CA ASP A 55 -1.42 5.13 22.26
C ASP A 55 -2.48 4.95 21.16
N THR A 56 -2.71 5.98 20.33
CA THR A 56 -3.67 5.93 19.22
C THR A 56 -2.93 6.01 17.89
N TYR A 57 -3.07 4.97 17.08
CA TYR A 57 -2.57 5.00 15.71
C TYR A 57 -3.47 5.89 14.84
N LEU A 58 -2.85 6.76 14.04
CA LEU A 58 -3.54 7.56 13.03
C LEU A 58 -3.36 6.88 11.66
N PRO A 59 -4.44 6.36 11.06
CA PRO A 59 -4.35 5.76 9.74
C PRO A 59 -3.84 6.73 8.67
N ALA A 60 -2.88 6.28 7.86
CA ALA A 60 -2.41 7.07 6.73
C ALA A 60 -3.36 6.86 5.54
N HIS A 61 -3.73 7.97 4.89
CA HIS A 61 -4.48 7.90 3.64
C HIS A 61 -3.57 7.37 2.53
N THR A 62 -4.11 6.53 1.66
CA THR A 62 -3.31 5.88 0.61
C THR A 62 -3.75 6.38 -0.76
N VAL A 63 -2.81 6.88 -1.55
CA VAL A 63 -3.05 7.32 -2.92
C VAL A 63 -2.36 6.34 -3.85
N ILE A 64 -3.16 5.63 -4.63
CA ILE A 64 -2.65 4.77 -5.69
C ILE A 64 -2.63 5.58 -6.98
N TYR A 65 -1.50 5.59 -7.68
CA TYR A 65 -1.32 6.40 -8.89
C TYR A 65 -0.53 5.66 -9.97
N THR A 66 -0.40 6.28 -11.14
CA THR A 66 0.44 5.79 -12.24
C THR A 66 1.04 6.97 -12.97
N GLY A 67 2.33 6.91 -13.30
CA GLY A 67 3.05 7.94 -14.06
C GLY A 67 3.52 9.10 -13.19
N ALA A 68 2.61 9.94 -12.69
CA ALA A 68 2.96 11.07 -11.83
C ALA A 68 1.81 11.44 -10.89
N VAL A 69 2.15 12.03 -9.74
CA VAL A 69 1.19 12.51 -8.74
C VAL A 69 1.68 13.82 -8.14
N ASP A 70 0.75 14.75 -7.91
CA ASP A 70 1.01 15.96 -7.14
C ASP A 70 0.76 15.66 -5.66
N ALA A 71 1.84 15.50 -4.89
CA ALA A 71 1.81 15.22 -3.46
C ALA A 71 2.09 16.49 -2.64
N GLY A 72 1.78 16.48 -1.35
CA GLY A 72 2.12 17.58 -0.45
C GLY A 72 3.63 17.89 -0.37
N CYS A 73 4.47 16.94 -0.78
CA CYS A 73 5.93 17.05 -0.83
C CYS A 73 6.46 17.51 -2.20
N GLY A 74 5.56 17.78 -3.16
CA GLY A 74 5.87 18.13 -4.55
C GLY A 74 5.39 17.08 -5.54
N ILE A 75 5.67 17.32 -6.83
CA ILE A 75 5.35 16.37 -7.90
C ILE A 75 6.33 15.20 -7.83
N ALA A 76 5.80 13.99 -7.68
CA ALA A 76 6.55 12.74 -7.72
C ALA A 76 6.25 11.97 -9.00
N SER A 77 7.24 11.23 -9.49
CA SER A 77 7.09 10.36 -10.67
C SER A 77 7.18 8.88 -10.31
N ALA A 78 6.50 8.03 -11.09
CA ALA A 78 6.53 6.58 -10.93
C ALA A 78 7.96 5.98 -10.94
N ALA A 79 8.93 6.66 -11.55
CA ALA A 79 10.32 6.24 -11.58
C ALA A 79 11.02 6.28 -10.21
N GLU A 80 10.47 7.02 -9.24
CA GLU A 80 11.01 7.19 -7.89
C GLU A 80 10.52 6.09 -6.93
N GLY A 81 9.46 5.37 -7.30
CA GLY A 81 8.85 4.31 -6.50
C GLY A 81 7.82 4.80 -5.48
N PRO A 82 7.29 3.89 -4.65
CA PRO A 82 6.39 4.22 -3.55
C PRO A 82 7.07 5.12 -2.51
N PHE A 83 6.29 5.99 -1.85
CA PHE A 83 6.80 6.88 -0.81
C PHE A 83 5.73 7.32 0.20
N TYR A 84 6.15 7.68 1.41
CA TYR A 84 5.37 8.48 2.35
C TYR A 84 5.71 9.97 2.28
N CYS A 85 4.70 10.84 2.33
CA CYS A 85 4.89 12.29 2.41
C CYS A 85 4.54 12.83 3.80
N PRO A 86 5.52 13.31 4.60
CA PRO A 86 5.24 13.85 5.93
C PRO A 86 4.45 15.18 5.92
N SER A 87 4.42 15.89 4.78
CA SER A 87 3.73 17.19 4.69
C SER A 87 2.21 17.06 4.62
N ASP A 88 1.70 15.94 4.11
CA ASP A 88 0.26 15.65 4.02
C ASP A 88 -0.17 14.34 4.72
N GLY A 89 0.79 13.58 5.25
CA GLY A 89 0.53 12.35 6.00
C GLY A 89 0.01 11.20 5.15
N LYS A 90 0.33 11.18 3.84
CA LYS A 90 -0.17 10.18 2.90
C LYS A 90 0.90 9.22 2.42
N VAL A 91 0.48 7.99 2.13
CA VAL A 91 1.28 6.98 1.45
C VAL A 91 0.89 6.97 -0.03
N TYR A 92 1.88 7.06 -0.91
CA TYR A 92 1.72 7.08 -2.36
C TYR A 92 2.29 5.81 -2.97
N LEU A 93 1.45 5.03 -3.65
CA LEU A 93 1.82 3.75 -4.23
C LEU A 93 1.63 3.80 -5.75
N ASP A 94 2.72 3.70 -6.49
CA ASP A 94 2.64 3.45 -7.94
C ASP A 94 2.54 1.94 -8.20
N LEU A 95 1.46 1.51 -8.85
CA LEU A 95 1.30 0.09 -9.17
C LEU A 95 2.24 -0.39 -10.28
N SER A 96 2.69 0.51 -11.16
CA SER A 96 3.59 0.16 -12.26
C SER A 96 4.98 -0.24 -11.77
N PHE A 97 5.44 0.37 -10.67
CA PHE A 97 6.65 0.01 -9.96
C PHE A 97 6.72 -1.48 -9.57
N PHE A 98 5.61 -2.09 -9.14
CA PHE A 98 5.61 -3.51 -8.75
C PHE A 98 5.78 -4.45 -9.94
N ASP A 99 5.29 -4.05 -11.12
CA ASP A 99 5.59 -4.77 -12.37
C ASP A 99 7.05 -4.57 -12.80
N GLU A 100 7.62 -3.38 -12.60
CA GLU A 100 9.03 -3.11 -12.88
C GLU A 100 9.97 -3.92 -11.95
N LEU A 101 9.66 -4.01 -10.65
CA LEU A 101 10.41 -4.85 -9.70
C LEU A 101 10.55 -6.29 -10.18
N ARG A 102 9.45 -6.86 -10.69
CA ARG A 102 9.42 -8.23 -11.18
C ARG A 102 10.14 -8.38 -12.53
N THR A 103 9.90 -7.47 -13.46
CA THR A 103 10.32 -7.60 -14.86
C THR A 103 11.74 -7.10 -15.12
N ARG A 104 12.13 -5.98 -14.52
CA ARG A 104 13.39 -5.29 -14.78
C ARG A 104 14.48 -5.64 -13.78
N PHE A 105 14.11 -5.78 -12.51
CA PHE A 105 15.06 -6.06 -11.43
C PHE A 105 15.14 -7.55 -11.07
N GLY A 106 14.32 -8.39 -11.72
CA GLY A 106 14.32 -9.82 -11.51
C GLY A 106 14.01 -10.22 -10.07
N ALA A 107 13.28 -9.37 -9.35
CA ALA A 107 12.96 -9.61 -7.94
C ALA A 107 12.16 -10.90 -7.81
N ARG A 108 12.81 -11.95 -7.29
CA ARG A 108 12.19 -13.27 -7.05
C ARG A 108 11.35 -13.31 -5.77
N GLY A 109 11.37 -12.23 -4.98
CA GLY A 109 10.63 -12.12 -3.74
C GLY A 109 9.11 -12.06 -3.91
N GLY A 110 8.61 -11.78 -5.12
CA GLY A 110 7.17 -11.77 -5.44
C GLY A 110 6.36 -10.96 -4.44
N ALA A 111 5.23 -11.53 -3.99
CA ALA A 111 4.34 -10.93 -3.00
C ALA A 111 5.04 -10.45 -1.71
N PHE A 112 6.10 -11.12 -1.26
CA PHE A 112 6.82 -10.70 -0.06
C PHE A 112 7.56 -9.38 -0.28
N ALA A 113 8.23 -9.22 -1.42
CA ALA A 113 8.96 -7.99 -1.73
C ALA A 113 7.99 -6.80 -1.88
N GLU A 114 6.85 -7.02 -2.53
CA GLU A 114 5.78 -6.03 -2.63
C GLU A 114 5.30 -5.59 -1.24
N GLY A 115 4.94 -6.54 -0.37
CA GLY A 115 4.47 -6.26 0.98
C GLY A 115 5.53 -5.58 1.85
N TYR A 116 6.80 -5.92 1.69
CA TYR A 116 7.91 -5.25 2.37
C TYR A 116 8.04 -3.78 1.97
N VAL A 117 7.96 -3.46 0.67
CA VAL A 117 7.99 -2.07 0.20
C VAL A 117 6.81 -1.29 0.75
N VAL A 118 5.59 -1.84 0.67
CA VAL A 118 4.41 -1.17 1.23
C VAL A 118 4.60 -0.94 2.74
N ALA A 119 5.03 -1.96 3.49
CA ALA A 119 5.27 -1.84 4.93
C ALA A 119 6.37 -0.83 5.29
N HIS A 120 7.39 -0.67 4.44
CA HIS A 120 8.41 0.36 4.61
C HIS A 120 7.79 1.76 4.58
N GLU A 121 6.87 2.02 3.65
CA GLU A 121 6.24 3.35 3.54
C GLU A 121 5.36 3.69 4.75
N TYR A 122 4.67 2.72 5.34
CA TYR A 122 3.95 2.91 6.60
C TYR A 122 4.85 2.95 7.84
N GLY A 123 6.15 2.71 7.68
CA GLY A 123 7.13 2.77 8.77
C GLY A 123 7.72 4.16 8.99
N HIS A 124 7.62 5.06 8.01
CA HIS A 124 7.99 6.47 8.15
C HIS A 124 6.97 7.21 9.03
#